data_AF-A0A0N1C4L1-F1
#
_entry.id   AF-A0A0N1C4L1-F1
#
_cell.length_a   1.000
_cell.length_b   1.000
_cell.length_c   1.000
_cell.angle_alpha   90.00
_cell.angle_beta   90.00
_cell.angle_gamma   90.00
#
_symmetry.space_group_name_H-M   'P 1'
#
loop_
_entity.id
_entity.type
_entity.pdbx_description
1 polymer ?
#
loop_
_entity_poly.entity_id
_entity_poly.type
_entity_poly.pdbx_seq_one_letter_code
_entity_poly.pdbx_strand_id
1 'polypeptide(L)' 'MALSYEFLIERAEQAASEAAGALLDNVRDRALRSEKAWRAMAEQLRQVTEGRELARLERLAVSAMPT' A
#
# COMPACT_ATOMS: atom_id res chain seq x y z
N MET A 1 5.23 -13.69 7.20
CA MET A 1 5.95 -12.81 6.26
C MET A 1 5.17 -11.52 6.16
N ALA A 2 5.73 -10.38 6.57
CA ALA A 2 5.08 -9.08 6.38
C ALA A 2 5.32 -8.65 4.92
N LEU A 3 4.26 -8.22 4.23
CA LEU A 3 4.38 -7.68 2.87
C LEU A 3 4.96 -6.26 2.96
N SER A 4 5.98 -5.93 2.16
CA SER A 4 6.54 -4.59 2.08
C SER A 4 5.73 -3.71 1.13
N TYR A 5 5.84 -2.39 1.26
CA TYR A 5 5.20 -1.44 0.35
C TYR A 5 5.67 -1.65 -1.08
N GLU A 6 6.98 -1.79 -1.29
CA GLU A 6 7.59 -2.05 -2.60
C GLU A 6 7.00 -3.30 -3.26
N PHE A 7 6.91 -4.41 -2.52
CA PHE A 7 6.31 -5.65 -3.03
C PHE A 7 4.84 -5.44 -3.46
N LEU A 8 4.06 -4.71 -2.65
CA LEU A 8 2.66 -4.46 -2.97
C LEU A 8 2.51 -3.58 -4.23
N ILE A 9 3.39 -2.59 -4.41
CA ILE A 9 3.42 -1.76 -5.61
C ILE A 9 3.85 -2.56 -6.85
N GLU A 10 4.92 -3.36 -6.76
CA GLU A 10 5.34 -4.24 -7.87
C GLU A 10 4.20 -5.16 -8.33
N ARG A 11 3.43 -5.72 -7.39
CA ARG A 11 2.26 -6.54 -7.70
C ARG A 11 1.13 -5.74 -8.35
N ALA A 12 0.91 -4.50 -7.92
CA ALA A 12 -0.07 -3.62 -8.54
C ALA A 12 0.32 -3.30 -10.00
N GLU A 13 1.60 -2.98 -10.25
CA GLU A 13 2.12 -2.66 -11.58
C GLU A 13 2.09 -3.87 -12.52
N GLN A 14 2.39 -5.06 -12.00
CA GLN A 14 2.26 -6.31 -12.74
C GLN A 14 0.80 -6.53 -13.19
N ALA A 15 -0.16 -6.33 -12.28
CA ALA A 15 -1.58 -6.47 -12.59
C ALA A 15 -2.07 -5.39 -13.59
N ALA A 16 -1.58 -4.15 -13.47
CA ALA A 16 -1.87 -3.08 -14.43
C ALA A 16 -1.34 -3.44 -15.84
N SER A 17 -0.15 -4.02 -15.92
CA SER A 17 0.45 -4.48 -17.18
C SER A 17 -0.34 -5.64 -17.80
N GLU A 18 -0.82 -6.59 -16.99
CA GLU A 18 -1.73 -7.66 -17.44
C GLU A 18 -3.04 -7.09 -17.98
N ALA A 19 -3.63 -6.10 -17.31
CA ALA A 19 -4.85 -5.44 -17.75
C ALA A 19 -4.65 -4.72 -19.09
N ALA A 20 -3.52 -4.02 -19.27
CA ALA A 20 -3.19 -3.31 -20.50
C ALA A 20 -2.97 -4.25 -21.70
N GLY A 21 -2.41 -5.45 -21.46
CA GLY A 21 -2.20 -6.47 -22.49
C GLY A 21 -3.40 -7.41 -22.73
N ALA A 22 -4.48 -7.29 -21.96
CA ALA A 22 -5.60 -8.22 -22.02
C ALA A 22 -6.45 -8.01 -23.28
N LEU A 23 -6.64 -9.09 -24.06
CA LEU A 23 -7.50 -9.10 -25.24
C LEU A 23 -8.99 -9.28 -24.90
N LEU A 24 -9.29 -9.90 -23.77
CA LEU A 24 -10.64 -10.18 -23.32
C LEU A 24 -11.01 -9.26 -22.16
N ASP A 25 -12.19 -8.65 -22.23
CA ASP A 25 -12.67 -7.73 -21.20
C ASP A 25 -12.73 -8.39 -19.82
N ASN A 26 -13.12 -9.66 -19.73
CA ASN A 26 -13.17 -10.38 -18.46
C ASN A 26 -11.79 -10.57 -17.81
N VAL A 27 -10.73 -10.72 -18.60
CA VAL A 27 -9.34 -10.80 -18.14
C VAL A 27 -8.88 -9.42 -17.70
N ARG A 28 -9.15 -8.38 -18.49
CA ARG A 28 -8.85 -6.98 -18.14
C ARG A 28 -9.48 -6.61 -16.80
N ASP A 29 -10.77 -6.87 -16.63
CA ASP A 29 -11.51 -6.53 -15.42
C ASP A 29 -11.00 -7.28 -14.20
N ARG A 30 -10.61 -8.55 -14.37
CA ARG A 30 -9.97 -9.33 -13.30
C ARG A 30 -8.64 -8.71 -12.90
N ALA A 31 -7.79 -8.37 -13.86
CA ALA A 31 -6.48 -7.78 -13.63
C ALA A 31 -6.61 -6.41 -12.93
N LEU A 32 -7.56 -5.56 -13.36
CA LEU A 32 -7.86 -4.28 -12.70
C LEU A 32 -8.35 -4.45 -11.25
N ARG A 33 -9.15 -5.49 -10.96
CA ARG A 33 -9.54 -5.79 -9.57
C ARG A 33 -8.33 -6.20 -8.72
N SER A 34 -7.42 -7.00 -9.27
CA SER A 34 -6.18 -7.36 -8.59
C SER A 34 -5.30 -6.13 -8.33
N GLU A 35 -5.09 -5.27 -9.34
CA GLU A 35 -4.36 -4.01 -9.18
C GLU A 35 -4.94 -3.17 -8.04
N LYS A 36 -6.27 -2.96 -8.06
CA LYS A 36 -6.96 -2.19 -7.01
C LYS A 36 -6.73 -2.78 -5.62
N ALA A 37 -6.77 -4.11 -5.48
CA ALA A 37 -6.53 -4.77 -4.20
C ALA A 37 -5.07 -4.56 -3.72
N TRP A 38 -4.10 -4.68 -4.61
CA TRP A 38 -2.69 -4.44 -4.29
C TRP A 38 -2.42 -3.00 -3.87
N ARG A 39 -2.96 -2.03 -4.60
CA ARG A 39 -2.85 -0.61 -4.24
C ARG A 39 -3.52 -0.29 -2.91
N ALA A 40 -4.68 -0.87 -2.63
CA ALA A 40 -5.36 -0.68 -1.35
C ALA A 40 -4.51 -1.22 -0.18
N MET A 41 -3.90 -2.39 -0.32
CA MET A 41 -2.99 -2.93 0.70
C MET A 41 -1.75 -2.05 0.89
N ALA A 42 -1.15 -1.54 -0.20
CA ALA A 42 0.00 -0.65 -0.14
C ALA A 42 -0.33 0.63 0.62
N GLU A 43 -1.49 1.23 0.34
CA GLU A 43 -1.96 2.43 1.02
C GLU A 43 -2.26 2.18 2.50
N GLN A 44 -2.90 1.07 2.86
CA GLN A 44 -3.10 0.69 4.26
C GLN A 44 -1.78 0.54 5.01
N LEU A 45 -0.78 -0.09 4.37
CA LEU A 45 0.54 -0.22 4.97
C LEU A 45 1.19 1.14 5.21
N ARG A 46 1.12 2.04 4.21
CA ARG A 46 1.64 3.41 4.30
C ARG A 46 0.99 4.18 5.46
N GLN A 47 -0.34 4.15 5.56
CA GLN A 47 -1.08 4.80 6.65
C GLN A 47 -0.69 4.27 8.02
N VAL A 48 -0.51 2.95 8.16
CA VAL A 48 -0.06 2.35 9.42
C VAL A 48 1.36 2.79 9.76
N THR A 49 2.28 2.84 8.79
CA THR A 49 3.66 3.31 9.03
C THR A 49 3.71 4.78 9.43
N GLU A 50 2.96 5.64 8.73
CA GLU A 50 2.90 7.07 9.03
C GLU A 50 2.26 7.35 10.38
N GLY A 51 1.16 6.66 10.71
CA GLY A 51 0.50 6.79 12.02
C GLY A 51 1.39 6.34 13.17
N ARG A 52 2.23 5.31 12.98
CA ARG A 52 3.21 4.88 13.98
C ARG A 52 4.31 5.92 14.20
N GLU A 53 4.82 6.52 13.13
CA GLU A 53 5.84 7.58 13.23
C GLU A 53 5.27 8.83 13.91
N LEU A 54 4.06 9.26 13.55
CA LEU A 54 3.41 10.40 14.21
C LEU A 54 3.25 10.15 15.72
N ALA A 55 2.70 8.99 16.10
CA ALA A 55 2.54 8.62 17.51
C ALA A 55 3.89 8.52 18.24
N ARG A 56 4.98 8.15 17.55
CA ARG A 56 6.34 8.15 18.12
C ARG A 56 6.82 9.58 18.41
N LEU A 57 6.63 10.49 17.46
CA LEU A 57 7.00 11.90 17.61
C LEU A 57 6.21 12.58 18.74
N GLU A 58 4.90 12.32 18.82
CA GLU A 58 4.04 12.83 19.90
C GLU A 58 4.51 12.36 21.28
N ARG A 59 4.81 11.06 21.43
CA ARG A 59 5.35 10.52 22.70
C ARG A 59 6.68 11.14 23.08
N LEU A 60 7.58 11.35 22.11
CA LEU A 60 8.86 12.00 22.36
C LEU A 60 8.69 13.47 22.77
N ALA A 61 7.76 14.19 22.14
CA ALA A 61 7.45 15.57 22.49
C ALA A 61 6.88 15.69 23.92
N VAL A 62 5.96 14.80 24.30
CA VAL A 62 5.42 14.74 25.67
C VAL A 62 6.52 14.42 26.68
N SER A 63 7.42 13.48 26.35
CA SER A 63 8.55 13.10 27.21
C SER A 63 9.63 14.19 27.35
N ALA A 64 9.70 15.13 26.41
CA ALA A 64 10.71 16.20 26.39
C ALA A 64 10.25 17.51 27.05
N MET A 65 8.98 17.61 27.44
CA MET A 65 8.44 18.75 28.19
C MET A 65 8.69 18.53 29.69
N PRO A 66 9.57 19.32 30.36
CA PRO A 66 9.76 19.21 31.79
C PRO A 66 8.53 19.75 32.53
N THR A 67 8.08 19.04 33.56
CA THR A 67 7.01 19.46 34.51
C THR A 67 7.40 20.68 35.30
#